data_AF-A0A1L9AY55-F1
#
_entry.id   AF-A0A1L9AY55-F1
#
_cell.length_a   1.000
_cell.length_b   1.000
_cell.length_c   1.000
_cell.angle_alpha   90.00
_cell.angle_beta   90.00
_cell.angle_gamma   90.00
#
_symmetry.space_group_name_H-M   'P 1'
#
loop_
_entity.id
_entity.type
_entity.pdbx_description
1 polymer ?
#
loop_
_entity_poly.entity_id
_entity_poly.type
_entity_poly.pdbx_seq_one_letter_code
_entity_poly.pdbx_strand_id
1 'polypeptide(L)'
;MSFPSLDDIETPAALVDEERLERNLAKDSAYMREHGLRWRPHTKTHKVPELAARQLQAGAVGVTVATPREAEVMGAVAADVLLAYSPTCRTSCGPCAAVRW
;
A
#
# COMPACT_ATOMS: atom_id res chain seq x y z
N MET A 1 -16.72 -12.78 16.70
CA MET A 1 -17.11 -11.36 16.73
C MET A 1 -18.18 -11.16 15.68
N SER A 2 -19.35 -10.62 16.04
CA SER A 2 -20.40 -10.30 15.06
C SER A 2 -20.09 -8.93 14.46
N PHE A 3 -20.05 -8.83 13.14
CA PHE A 3 -19.99 -7.53 12.46
C PHE A 3 -21.37 -6.85 12.52
N PRO A 4 -21.43 -5.51 12.58
CA PRO A 4 -22.70 -4.78 12.45
C PRO A 4 -23.32 -5.08 11.09
N SER A 5 -24.66 -5.08 11.01
CA SER A 5 -25.31 -5.11 9.69
C SER A 5 -25.02 -3.80 8.96
N LEU A 6 -25.13 -3.79 7.63
CA LEU A 6 -24.89 -2.56 6.85
C LEU A 6 -25.83 -1.42 7.28
N ASP A 7 -27.03 -1.77 7.76
CA ASP A 7 -28.05 -0.81 8.22
C ASP A 7 -27.68 -0.17 9.57
N ASP A 8 -26.77 -0.79 10.34
CA ASP A 8 -26.31 -0.29 11.64
C ASP A 8 -25.11 0.66 11.53
N ILE A 9 -24.57 0.89 10.32
CA ILE A 9 -23.38 1.70 10.11
C ILE A 9 -23.77 3.17 9.89
N GLU A 10 -23.24 4.06 10.72
CA GLU A 10 -23.44 5.49 10.56
C GLU A 10 -22.81 6.00 9.25
N THR A 11 -23.64 6.61 8.41
CA THR A 11 -23.20 7.15 7.11
C THR A 11 -22.79 8.62 7.20
N PRO A 12 -21.74 9.07 6.47
CA PRO A 12 -21.00 8.31 5.45
C PRO A 12 -19.89 7.43 6.03
N ALA A 13 -19.81 6.19 5.53
CA ALA A 13 -18.75 5.25 5.87
C ALA A 13 -18.05 4.71 4.61
N ALA A 14 -16.73 4.58 4.66
CA ALA A 14 -15.94 3.90 3.64
C ALA A 14 -15.82 2.42 4.01
N LEU A 15 -16.40 1.54 3.19
CA LEU A 15 -16.42 0.09 3.40
C LEU A 15 -15.60 -0.63 2.32
N VAL A 16 -14.96 -1.72 2.72
CA VAL A 16 -14.21 -2.60 1.83
C VAL A 16 -14.80 -4.01 1.92
N ASP A 17 -15.08 -4.60 0.76
CA ASP A 17 -15.46 -6.01 0.64
C ASP A 17 -14.19 -6.86 0.76
N GLU A 18 -14.06 -7.54 1.90
CA GLU A 18 -12.89 -8.33 2.28
C GLU A 18 -12.66 -9.52 1.33
N GLU A 19 -13.73 -10.18 0.88
CA GLU A 19 -13.60 -11.30 -0.06
C GLU A 19 -13.12 -10.82 -1.44
N ARG A 20 -13.64 -9.68 -1.92
CA ARG A 20 -13.16 -9.08 -3.18
C ARG A 20 -11.70 -8.67 -3.08
N LEU A 21 -11.31 -8.10 -1.95
CA LEU A 21 -9.93 -7.70 -1.70
C LEU A 21 -9.00 -8.93 -1.77
N GLU A 22 -9.34 -10.01 -1.07
CA GLU A 22 -8.55 -11.26 -1.10
C GLU A 22 -8.47 -11.87 -2.50
N ARG A 23 -9.58 -11.91 -3.25
CA ARG A 23 -9.59 -12.39 -4.64
C ARG A 23 -8.67 -11.55 -5.54
N ASN A 24 -8.66 -10.23 -5.36
CA ASN A 24 -7.80 -9.35 -6.14
C ASN A 24 -6.32 -9.57 -5.80
N LEU A 25 -5.98 -9.67 -4.52
CA LEU A 25 -4.61 -9.97 -4.07
C LEU A 25 -4.11 -11.31 -4.60
N ALA A 26 -4.94 -12.35 -4.53
CA ALA A 26 -4.61 -13.68 -5.04
C ALA A 26 -4.39 -13.67 -6.55
N LYS A 27 -5.23 -12.95 -7.31
CA LYS A 27 -5.10 -12.80 -8.75
C LYS A 27 -3.80 -12.11 -9.14
N ASP A 28 -3.47 -10.99 -8.50
CA ASP A 28 -2.25 -10.25 -8.79
C ASP A 28 -1.01 -11.08 -8.43
N SER A 29 -0.99 -11.71 -7.25
CA SER A 29 0.11 -12.60 -6.84
C SER A 29 0.31 -13.76 -7.80
N ALA A 30 -0.77 -14.41 -8.25
CA ALA A 30 -0.70 -15.49 -9.22
C ALA A 30 -0.11 -15.02 -10.56
N TYR A 31 -0.56 -13.88 -11.08
CA TYR A 31 -0.05 -13.29 -12.31
C TYR A 31 1.45 -12.99 -12.22
N MET A 32 1.89 -12.36 -11.13
CA MET A 32 3.31 -12.03 -10.95
C MET A 32 4.16 -13.29 -10.86
N ARG A 33 3.68 -14.33 -10.17
CA ARG A 33 4.38 -15.62 -10.08
C ARG A 33 4.45 -16.34 -11.43
N GLU A 34 3.35 -16.39 -12.17
CA GLU A 34 3.29 -17.02 -13.49
C GLU A 34 4.31 -16.40 -14.46
N HIS A 35 4.50 -15.09 -14.39
CA HIS A 35 5.39 -14.35 -15.27
C HIS A 35 6.79 -14.07 -14.67
N GLY A 36 7.10 -14.58 -13.46
CA GLY A 36 8.38 -14.35 -12.79
C GLY A 36 8.68 -12.87 -12.49
N LEU A 37 7.64 -12.05 -12.30
CA LEU A 37 7.76 -10.61 -12.08
C LEU A 37 7.91 -10.29 -10.60
N ARG A 38 8.78 -9.32 -10.30
CA ARG A 38 8.79 -8.63 -9.01
C ARG A 38 7.89 -7.42 -9.10
N TRP A 39 7.07 -7.21 -8.08
CA TRP A 39 6.09 -6.12 -8.09
C TRP A 39 6.12 -5.31 -6.79
N ARG A 40 5.84 -4.01 -6.94
CA ARG A 40 5.71 -3.02 -5.86
C ARG A 40 4.37 -2.29 -6.02
N PRO A 41 3.27 -2.81 -5.45
CA PRO A 41 1.96 -2.21 -5.61
C PRO A 41 1.94 -0.76 -5.13
N HIS A 42 1.15 0.06 -5.80
CA HIS A 42 1.05 1.47 -5.47
C HIS A 42 -0.04 1.70 -4.43
N THR A 43 0.34 2.23 -3.26
CA THR A 43 -0.56 2.36 -2.11
C THR A 43 -1.42 3.62 -2.14
N LYS A 44 -1.29 4.49 -3.15
CA LYS A 44 -2.06 5.75 -3.25
C LYS A 44 -3.58 5.54 -3.20
N THR A 45 -4.04 4.37 -3.64
CA THR A 45 -5.45 4.01 -3.72
C THR A 45 -6.07 3.82 -2.34
N HIS A 46 -5.37 3.13 -1.43
CA HIS A 46 -5.90 2.81 -0.11
C HIS A 46 -5.24 3.60 1.02
N LYS A 47 -3.93 3.86 0.94
CA LYS A 47 -3.13 4.55 1.97
C LYS A 47 -3.21 3.91 3.37
N VAL A 48 -3.55 2.62 3.43
CA VAL A 48 -3.71 1.81 4.64
C VAL A 48 -2.53 0.82 4.77
N PRO A 49 -1.71 0.91 5.84
CA PRO A 49 -0.54 0.03 6.06
C PRO A 49 -0.87 -1.47 6.14
N GLU A 50 -2.02 -1.81 6.71
CA GLU A 50 -2.48 -3.20 6.87
C GLU A 50 -2.69 -3.87 5.51
N LEU A 51 -3.21 -3.14 4.53
CA LEU A 51 -3.36 -3.63 3.16
C LEU A 51 -2.01 -3.75 2.44
N ALA A 52 -1.07 -2.84 2.71
CA ALA A 52 0.29 -2.95 2.22
C ALA A 52 1.00 -4.19 2.80
N ALA A 53 0.83 -4.47 4.08
CA ALA A 53 1.38 -5.68 4.72
C ALA A 53 0.84 -6.97 4.08
N ARG A 54 -0.46 -7.01 3.74
CA ARG A 54 -1.07 -8.14 3.03
C ARG A 54 -0.53 -8.31 1.62
N GLN A 55 -0.26 -7.21 0.90
CA GLN A 55 0.40 -7.27 -0.40
C GLN A 55 1.82 -7.84 -0.31
N LEU A 56 2.59 -7.44 0.72
CA LEU A 56 3.92 -7.99 0.98
C LEU A 56 3.87 -9.49 1.31
N GLN A 57 2.91 -9.90 2.15
CA GLN A 57 2.66 -11.33 2.44
C GLN A 57 2.29 -12.12 1.18
N ALA A 58 1.58 -11.50 0.24
CA ALA A 58 1.24 -12.07 -1.06
C ALA A 58 2.42 -12.10 -2.06
N GLY A 59 3.62 -11.67 -1.65
CA GLY A 59 4.85 -11.76 -2.44
C GLY A 59 5.28 -10.46 -3.11
N ALA A 60 4.71 -9.31 -2.75
CA ALA A 60 5.26 -8.02 -3.16
C ALA A 60 6.65 -7.80 -2.55
N VAL A 61 7.57 -7.21 -3.33
CA VAL A 61 8.95 -6.98 -2.89
C VAL A 61 9.14 -5.64 -2.18
N GLY A 62 8.09 -4.84 -2.11
CA GLY A 62 8.08 -3.48 -1.59
C GLY A 62 6.77 -2.79 -1.97
N VAL A 63 6.69 -1.48 -1.75
CA VAL A 63 5.51 -0.68 -2.10
C VAL A 63 5.89 0.60 -2.83
N THR A 64 4.94 1.18 -3.55
CA THR A 64 5.10 2.45 -4.26
C THR A 64 4.18 3.51 -3.65
N VAL A 65 4.72 4.68 -3.34
CA VAL A 65 4.01 5.81 -2.71
C VAL A 65 4.09 7.06 -3.57
N ALA A 66 3.14 7.99 -3.39
CA ALA A 66 3.08 9.24 -4.17
C ALA A 66 3.68 10.43 -3.42
N THR A 67 3.84 10.36 -2.10
CA THR A 67 4.35 11.47 -1.29
C THR A 67 5.37 11.01 -0.24
N PRO A 68 6.28 11.90 0.21
CA PRO A 68 7.19 11.58 1.31
C PRO A 68 6.47 11.17 2.60
N ARG A 69 5.32 11.79 2.90
CA ARG A 69 4.53 11.44 4.08
C ARG A 69 3.96 10.02 4.00
N GLU A 70 3.52 9.59 2.82
CA GLU A 70 3.13 8.20 2.60
C GLU A 70 4.33 7.26 2.75
N ALA A 71 5.54 7.68 2.33
CA ALA A 71 6.76 6.89 2.51
C ALA A 71 7.09 6.67 3.98
N GLU A 72 6.98 7.70 4.83
CA GLU A 72 7.18 7.61 6.27
C GLU A 72 6.23 6.59 6.92
N VAL A 73 4.95 6.65 6.57
CA VAL A 73 3.93 5.75 7.13
C VAL A 73 4.13 4.31 6.63
N MET A 74 4.37 4.13 5.33
CA MET A 74 4.53 2.81 4.73
C MET A 74 5.87 2.16 5.10
N GLY A 75 6.89 2.95 5.46
CA GLY A 75 8.17 2.46 5.95
C GLY A 75 8.07 1.66 7.26
N ALA A 76 6.97 1.80 8.01
CA ALA A 76 6.72 0.97 9.19
C ALA A 76 6.35 -0.48 8.85
N VAL A 77 5.86 -0.75 7.64
CA VAL A 77 5.42 -2.08 7.19
C VAL A 77 6.21 -2.63 6.01
N ALA A 78 6.84 -1.77 5.21
CA ALA A 78 7.61 -2.13 4.03
C ALA A 78 9.06 -1.64 4.16
N ALA A 79 10.01 -2.58 4.06
CA ALA A 79 11.44 -2.25 4.05
C ALA A 79 11.89 -1.55 2.75
N ASP A 80 11.15 -1.78 1.65
CA ASP A 80 11.45 -1.26 0.31
C ASP A 80 10.28 -0.39 -0.16
N VAL A 81 10.52 0.92 -0.23
CA VAL A 81 9.51 1.94 -0.56
C VAL A 81 10.01 2.80 -1.72
N LEU A 82 9.31 2.75 -2.86
CA LEU A 82 9.56 3.60 -4.01
C LEU A 82 8.69 4.85 -3.96
N LEU A 83 9.30 6.04 -3.93
CA LEU A 83 8.59 7.30 -4.12
C LEU A 83 8.43 7.59 -5.62
N ALA A 84 7.23 7.36 -6.16
CA ALA A 84 6.90 7.59 -7.57
C ALA A 84 6.46 9.05 -7.83
N TYR A 85 7.29 10.01 -7.40
CA TYR A 85 7.08 11.43 -7.64
C TYR A 85 8.41 12.15 -7.81
N SER A 86 8.45 13.16 -8.70
CA SER A 86 9.66 13.93 -8.96
C SER A 86 10.09 14.71 -7.72
N PRO A 87 11.34 14.60 -7.25
CA PRO A 87 11.81 15.40 -6.13
C PRO A 87 11.89 16.87 -6.57
N THR A 88 10.94 17.69 -6.13
CA THR A 88 10.88 19.14 -6.42
C THR A 88 11.54 19.99 -5.33
N CYS A 89 11.96 19.40 -4.22
CA CYS A 89 12.59 20.07 -3.08
C CYS A 89 14.13 20.03 -3.20
N ARG A 90 14.80 21.19 -3.30
CA ARG A 90 16.27 21.31 -3.35
C ARG A 90 16.92 21.52 -1.97
N THR A 91 16.18 21.98 -0.97
CA THR A 91 16.70 22.28 0.39
C THR A 91 15.51 22.40 1.36
N SER A 92 15.57 21.74 2.54
CA SER A 92 14.67 21.87 3.71
C SER A 92 13.44 20.93 3.92
N CYS A 93 13.38 19.74 3.34
CA CYS A 93 12.57 18.65 3.93
C CYS A 93 13.48 17.63 4.62
N GLY A 94 13.60 17.73 5.95
CA GLY A 94 14.44 16.85 6.78
C GLY A 94 14.36 15.35 6.42
N PRO A 95 13.18 14.71 6.39
CA PRO A 95 13.07 13.26 6.16
C PRO A 95 13.34 12.82 4.71
N CYS A 96 13.28 13.72 3.72
CA CYS A 96 13.62 13.37 2.33
C CYS A 96 15.11 13.06 2.13
N ALA A 97 15.99 13.53 3.02
CA ALA A 97 17.42 13.26 2.96
C ALA A 97 17.79 11.83 3.41
N ALA A 98 16.88 11.12 4.10
CA ALA A 98 17.09 9.77 4.61
C ALA A 98 16.67 8.66 3.62
N VAL A 99 15.91 9.02 2.58
CA VAL A 99 15.53 8.09 1.52
C VAL A 99 16.73 7.96 0.58
N ARG A 100 17.51 6.88 0.74
CA ARG A 100 18.54 6.51 -0.24
C ARG A 100 17.85 6.16 -1.55
N TRP A 101 18.10 6.98 -2.57
CA TRP A 101 17.76 6.71 -3.96
C TRP A 101 18.65 5.60 -4.53
#